data_AF-J9FCB4-F1
#
_entry.id   AF-J9FCB4-F1
#
_cell.length_a   1.000
_cell.length_b   1.000
_cell.length_c   1.000
_cell.angle_alpha   90.00
_cell.angle_beta   90.00
_cell.angle_gamma   90.00
#
_symmetry.space_group_name_H-M   'P 1'
#
loop_
_entity.id
_entity.type
_entity.pdbx_description
1 polymer ?
#
loop_
_entity_poly.entity_id
_entity_poly.type
_entity_poly.pdbx_seq_one_letter_code
_entity_poly.pdbx_strand_id
1 'polypeptide(L)'
;MIRDVIRKKMKYDTRITILGHIQRGGSPSVFDRLLGCRMGAEATIALMEMNAESEPCVVSIDGNQMVRIPLMKCVERTKAVKTAMDIKDWAMALKLRGRSFRRNVEMYRTLSKIRKYEPISDGFNIAIMNVGSPCAGCNAAVMSCVRTAILYGCTPYCIYNSNEGLASGQFQKMEWNDVTLWSSEGGSFLGSQPILPTNDTLPLMAKNLLHFNIHSLIIIGGFNAYHTCLIFAQNRQHYPPFRIPMCVLPTTINNNVPGTGFTLGADTSLNEICKMIDKIKQSATGTKRRVFIIETMGNYCGYLATLSALASGADAAYIYEEAFNVHQLINDINIIAEKMKTGAQRYLIVRNEKASDNYTSEFIRQLFAEEGKGIFTTRTNVLGHTQQGGNPSPFDRLFAAKMGARAVVHLLGQMKEYKKQIFIIRVQQHYKD
;
A
#
# COMPACT_ATOMS: atom_id res chain seq x y z
N MET A 1 36.63 5.13 -9.52
CA MET A 1 36.23 6.54 -9.71
C MET A 1 35.40 7.11 -8.57
N ILE A 2 34.14 6.68 -8.33
CA ILE A 2 33.28 7.29 -7.28
C ILE A 2 33.89 7.17 -5.88
N ARG A 3 34.25 5.96 -5.44
CA ARG A 3 34.91 5.73 -4.13
C ARG A 3 36.15 6.59 -3.95
N ASP A 4 36.98 6.65 -4.99
CA ASP A 4 38.26 7.36 -4.91
C ASP A 4 38.05 8.87 -4.84
N VAL A 5 37.03 9.41 -5.53
CA VAL A 5 36.61 10.81 -5.40
C VAL A 5 36.14 11.13 -3.98
N ILE A 6 35.30 10.28 -3.38
CA ILE A 6 34.79 10.48 -2.00
C ILE A 6 35.94 10.42 -0.99
N ARG A 7 36.79 9.39 -1.05
CA ARG A 7 37.95 9.26 -0.15
C ARG A 7 38.94 10.42 -0.31
N LYS A 8 39.23 10.85 -1.55
CA LYS A 8 40.18 11.95 -1.78
C LYS A 8 39.64 13.30 -1.32
N LYS A 9 38.39 13.64 -1.69
CA LYS A 9 37.80 14.96 -1.45
C LYS A 9 37.15 15.12 -0.08
N MET A 10 36.49 14.08 0.44
CA MET A 10 35.70 14.14 1.68
C MET A 10 36.31 13.35 2.83
N LYS A 11 37.35 12.53 2.58
CA LYS A 11 38.06 11.73 3.60
C LYS A 11 37.18 10.75 4.39
N TYR A 12 36.00 10.39 3.87
CA TYR A 12 35.12 9.41 4.49
C TYR A 12 35.55 7.96 4.18
N ASP A 13 35.38 7.04 5.14
CA ASP A 13 35.50 5.61 4.85
C ASP A 13 34.41 5.23 3.84
N THR A 14 34.81 4.54 2.77
CA THR A 14 33.94 4.27 1.63
C THR A 14 34.16 2.86 1.12
N ARG A 15 33.08 2.07 1.12
CA ARG A 15 33.05 0.70 0.62
C ARG A 15 32.27 0.62 -0.70
N ILE A 16 32.62 -0.35 -1.54
CA ILE A 16 31.89 -0.66 -2.77
C ILE A 16 31.31 -2.06 -2.60
N THR A 17 30.02 -2.19 -2.87
CA THR A 17 29.32 -3.48 -2.90
C THR A 17 28.74 -3.68 -4.29
N ILE A 18 29.15 -4.76 -4.98
CA ILE A 18 28.59 -5.17 -6.26
C ILE A 18 27.70 -6.37 -5.97
N LEU A 19 26.38 -6.18 -6.08
CA LEU A 19 25.40 -7.21 -5.72
C LEU A 19 25.44 -8.43 -6.66
N GLY A 20 25.65 -8.22 -7.95
CA GLY A 20 25.73 -9.31 -8.94
C GLY A 20 24.44 -10.12 -9.05
N HIS A 21 24.56 -11.45 -9.16
CA HIS A 21 23.47 -12.38 -9.48
C HIS A 21 22.43 -12.55 -8.38
N ILE A 22 22.68 -12.09 -7.15
CA ILE A 22 21.68 -12.14 -6.06
C ILE A 22 20.38 -11.42 -6.44
N GLN A 23 20.44 -10.46 -7.39
CA GLN A 23 19.28 -9.75 -7.94
C GLN A 23 18.38 -10.61 -8.84
N ARG A 24 18.84 -11.79 -9.28
CA ARG A 24 18.07 -12.75 -10.11
C ARG A 24 17.56 -13.95 -9.32
N GLY A 25 18.10 -14.18 -8.12
CA GLY A 25 17.73 -15.31 -7.27
C GLY A 25 16.63 -14.96 -6.27
N GLY A 26 16.34 -15.91 -5.38
CA GLY A 26 15.29 -15.79 -4.36
C GLY A 26 13.92 -16.25 -4.87
N SER A 27 12.95 -16.29 -3.95
CA SER A 27 11.57 -16.62 -4.29
C SER A 27 10.87 -15.41 -4.92
N PRO A 28 10.02 -15.61 -5.96
CA PRO A 28 9.23 -14.53 -6.54
C PRO A 28 8.38 -13.81 -5.49
N SER A 29 8.35 -12.48 -5.59
CA SER A 29 7.46 -11.64 -4.77
C SER A 29 6.00 -11.94 -5.08
N VAL A 30 5.08 -11.57 -4.18
CA VAL A 30 3.64 -11.79 -4.47
C VAL A 30 3.19 -11.01 -5.69
N PHE A 31 3.70 -9.80 -5.88
CA PHE A 31 3.45 -9.02 -7.08
C PHE A 31 3.83 -9.79 -8.35
N ASP A 32 5.04 -10.39 -8.39
CA ASP A 32 5.50 -11.14 -9.56
C ASP A 32 4.73 -12.44 -9.77
N ARG A 33 4.34 -13.13 -8.69
CA ARG A 33 3.50 -14.35 -8.78
C ARG A 33 2.15 -14.01 -9.41
N LEU A 34 1.47 -12.99 -8.89
CA LEU A 34 0.17 -12.55 -9.40
C LEU A 34 0.27 -12.04 -10.84
N LEU A 35 1.31 -11.25 -11.15
CA LEU A 35 1.55 -10.74 -12.49
C LEU A 35 1.78 -11.90 -13.48
N GLY A 36 2.63 -12.85 -13.13
CA GLY A 36 2.89 -14.04 -13.94
C GLY A 36 1.64 -14.88 -14.19
N CYS A 37 0.85 -15.15 -13.14
CA CYS A 37 -0.41 -15.88 -13.27
C CYS A 37 -1.40 -15.19 -14.21
N ARG A 38 -1.60 -13.87 -14.04
CA ARG A 38 -2.54 -13.09 -14.87
C ARG A 38 -2.09 -12.98 -16.31
N MET A 39 -0.80 -12.69 -16.53
CA MET A 39 -0.25 -12.57 -17.87
C MET A 39 -0.23 -13.91 -18.62
N GLY A 40 0.03 -15.02 -17.92
CA GLY A 40 -0.02 -16.36 -18.51
C GLY A 40 -1.44 -16.74 -18.95
N ALA A 41 -2.44 -16.46 -18.12
CA ALA A 41 -3.84 -16.68 -18.47
C ALA A 41 -4.25 -15.83 -19.68
N GLU A 42 -3.94 -14.54 -19.67
CA GLU A 42 -4.24 -13.63 -20.78
C GLU A 42 -3.53 -14.05 -22.07
N ALA A 43 -2.28 -14.51 -21.99
CA ALA A 43 -1.55 -14.99 -23.17
C ALA A 43 -2.23 -16.22 -23.79
N THR A 44 -2.76 -17.12 -22.95
CA THR A 44 -3.49 -18.30 -23.42
C THR A 44 -4.79 -17.89 -24.11
N ILE A 45 -5.55 -16.99 -23.50
CA ILE A 45 -6.79 -16.45 -24.09
C ILE A 45 -6.48 -15.74 -25.41
N ALA A 46 -5.42 -14.92 -25.46
CA ALA A 46 -5.00 -14.24 -26.66
C ALA A 46 -4.71 -15.21 -27.81
N LEU A 47 -4.02 -16.32 -27.53
CA LEU A 47 -3.74 -17.34 -28.55
C LEU A 47 -5.01 -18.05 -29.05
N MET A 48 -6.01 -18.26 -28.18
CA MET A 48 -7.28 -18.87 -28.57
C MET A 48 -8.14 -17.94 -29.46
N GLU A 49 -8.00 -16.62 -29.27
CA GLU A 49 -8.74 -15.61 -30.04
C GLU A 49 -8.05 -15.19 -31.35
N MET A 50 -6.75 -15.50 -31.49
CA MET A 50 -5.98 -15.16 -32.68
C MET A 50 -6.40 -15.98 -33.91
N ASN A 51 -6.32 -15.34 -35.07
CA ASN A 51 -6.54 -15.92 -36.40
C ASN A 51 -5.35 -15.62 -37.33
N ALA A 52 -5.42 -16.07 -38.58
CA ALA A 52 -4.34 -15.89 -39.56
C ALA A 52 -3.97 -14.41 -39.86
N GLU A 53 -4.88 -13.47 -39.60
CA GLU A 53 -4.67 -12.03 -39.81
C GLU A 53 -4.17 -11.31 -38.53
N SER A 54 -4.16 -11.99 -37.39
CA SER A 54 -3.80 -11.41 -36.11
C SER A 54 -2.31 -11.13 -36.03
N GLU A 55 -1.94 -9.91 -35.61
CA GLU A 55 -0.53 -9.57 -35.41
C GLU A 55 0.01 -10.14 -34.09
N PRO A 56 1.30 -10.55 -34.05
CA PRO A 56 1.94 -10.95 -32.80
C PRO A 56 1.87 -9.84 -31.76
N CYS A 57 1.49 -10.19 -30.53
CA CYS A 57 1.31 -9.24 -29.45
C CYS A 57 2.16 -9.58 -28.21
N VAL A 58 2.38 -8.58 -27.37
CA VAL A 58 2.97 -8.69 -26.04
C VAL A 58 1.86 -8.43 -25.03
N VAL A 59 1.59 -9.40 -24.18
CA VAL A 59 0.74 -9.21 -23.01
C VAL A 59 1.48 -8.30 -22.02
N SER A 60 0.79 -7.30 -21.50
CA SER A 60 1.33 -6.33 -20.55
C SER A 60 0.28 -5.88 -19.54
N ILE A 61 0.69 -5.06 -18.58
CA ILE A 61 -0.17 -4.45 -17.58
C ILE A 61 -0.12 -2.93 -17.75
N ASP A 62 -1.28 -2.30 -17.96
CA ASP A 62 -1.43 -0.85 -17.94
C ASP A 62 -2.61 -0.48 -17.04
N GLY A 63 -2.41 0.47 -16.12
CA GLY A 63 -3.46 0.90 -15.19
C GLY A 63 -4.07 -0.22 -14.34
N ASN A 64 -3.31 -1.29 -14.01
CA ASN A 64 -3.80 -2.50 -13.33
C ASN A 64 -4.77 -3.36 -14.17
N GLN A 65 -4.78 -3.20 -15.49
CA GLN A 65 -5.53 -4.02 -16.44
C GLN A 65 -4.58 -4.75 -17.39
N MET A 66 -4.97 -5.96 -17.81
CA MET A 66 -4.22 -6.69 -18.83
C MET A 66 -4.48 -6.07 -20.20
N VAL A 67 -3.42 -5.84 -20.96
CA VAL A 67 -3.48 -5.25 -22.30
C VAL A 67 -2.59 -6.03 -23.27
N ARG A 68 -2.99 -6.07 -24.54
CA ARG A 68 -2.22 -6.66 -25.63
C ARG A 68 -1.64 -5.55 -26.47
N ILE A 69 -0.32 -5.52 -26.59
CA ILE A 69 0.40 -4.47 -27.33
C ILE A 69 1.06 -5.12 -28.55
N PRO A 70 0.94 -4.55 -29.76
CA PRO A 70 1.60 -5.09 -30.95
C PRO A 70 3.11 -5.24 -30.72
N LEU A 71 3.66 -6.41 -31.01
CA LEU A 71 5.06 -6.75 -30.72
C LEU A 71 6.01 -5.76 -31.41
N MET A 72 5.73 -5.41 -32.67
CA MET A 72 6.56 -4.48 -33.43
C MET A 72 6.61 -3.09 -32.79
N LYS A 73 5.49 -2.59 -32.25
CA LYS A 73 5.47 -1.30 -31.52
C LYS A 73 6.34 -1.35 -30.26
N CYS A 74 6.38 -2.49 -29.57
CA CYS A 74 7.27 -2.67 -28.41
C CYS A 74 8.76 -2.66 -28.80
N VAL A 75 9.11 -3.33 -29.90
CA VAL A 75 10.48 -3.36 -30.43
C VAL A 75 10.94 -1.98 -30.87
N GLU A 76 10.11 -1.22 -31.58
CA GLU A 76 10.41 0.15 -32.00
C GLU A 76 10.67 1.07 -30.82
N ARG A 77 9.79 1.02 -29.80
CA ARG A 77 9.94 1.84 -28.58
C ARG A 77 11.23 1.54 -27.83
N THR A 78 11.63 0.28 -27.73
CA THR A 78 12.86 -0.10 -27.01
C THR A 78 14.12 0.34 -27.76
N LYS A 79 14.14 0.20 -29.10
CA LYS A 79 15.21 0.72 -29.96
C LYS A 79 15.32 2.25 -29.85
N ALA A 80 14.20 2.96 -29.89
CA ALA A 80 14.18 4.43 -29.78
C ALA A 80 14.84 4.94 -28.49
N VAL A 81 14.66 4.24 -27.36
CA VAL A 81 15.34 4.62 -26.10
C VAL A 81 16.85 4.46 -26.23
N LYS A 82 17.32 3.37 -26.84
CA LYS A 82 18.75 3.13 -27.05
C LYS A 82 19.35 4.22 -27.95
N THR A 83 18.70 4.52 -29.07
CA THR A 83 19.12 5.59 -29.99
C THR A 83 19.23 6.93 -29.26
N ALA A 84 18.22 7.30 -28.45
CA ALA A 84 18.25 8.53 -27.66
C ALA A 84 19.43 8.56 -26.67
N MET A 85 19.77 7.43 -26.04
CA MET A 85 20.91 7.32 -25.14
C MET A 85 22.26 7.42 -25.89
N ASP A 86 22.38 6.80 -27.06
CA ASP A 86 23.60 6.78 -27.87
C ASP A 86 23.96 8.20 -28.36
N ILE A 87 22.96 9.01 -28.74
CA ILE A 87 23.14 10.42 -29.10
C ILE A 87 23.17 11.37 -27.89
N LYS A 88 23.08 10.84 -26.67
CA LYS A 88 23.07 11.57 -25.39
C LYS A 88 21.88 12.54 -25.21
N ASP A 89 20.75 12.27 -25.85
CA ASP A 89 19.48 12.96 -25.58
C ASP A 89 18.80 12.35 -24.34
N TRP A 90 19.24 12.79 -23.17
CA TRP A 90 18.74 12.30 -21.89
C TRP A 90 17.28 12.66 -21.62
N ALA A 91 16.80 13.78 -22.16
CA ALA A 91 15.44 14.24 -21.96
C ALA A 91 14.47 13.33 -22.72
N MET A 92 14.79 13.01 -23.98
CA MET A 92 14.02 12.08 -24.79
C MET A 92 14.10 10.65 -24.24
N ALA A 93 15.28 10.18 -23.82
CA ALA A 93 15.42 8.87 -23.19
C ALA A 93 14.51 8.73 -21.95
N LEU A 94 14.46 9.76 -21.10
CA LEU A 94 13.59 9.78 -19.92
C LEU A 94 12.10 9.80 -20.30
N LYS A 95 11.73 10.56 -21.34
CA LYS A 95 10.36 10.62 -21.87
C LYS A 95 9.91 9.26 -22.40
N LEU A 96 10.76 8.58 -23.16
CA LEU A 96 10.47 7.28 -23.79
C LEU A 96 10.36 6.12 -22.79
N ARG A 97 11.00 6.21 -21.62
CA ARG A 97 10.79 5.26 -20.50
C ARG A 97 9.39 5.35 -19.86
N GLY A 98 8.63 6.39 -20.19
CA GLY A 98 7.24 6.53 -19.78
C GLY A 98 7.04 7.38 -18.53
N ARG A 99 5.76 7.72 -18.29
CA ARG A 99 5.34 8.66 -17.24
C ARG A 99 5.71 8.18 -15.83
N SER A 100 5.58 6.89 -15.55
CA SER A 100 5.88 6.30 -14.23
C SER A 100 7.36 6.43 -13.87
N PHE A 101 8.25 6.09 -14.81
CA PHE A 101 9.70 6.19 -14.60
C PHE A 101 10.13 7.64 -14.37
N ARG A 102 9.65 8.57 -15.21
CA ARG A 102 9.94 10.01 -15.05
C ARG A 102 9.50 10.53 -13.68
N ARG A 103 8.28 10.19 -13.24
CA ARG A 103 7.77 10.58 -11.91
C ARG A 103 8.63 10.04 -10.77
N ASN A 104 9.11 8.79 -10.87
CA ASN A 104 10.00 8.21 -9.86
C ASN A 104 11.33 8.99 -9.77
N VAL A 105 11.92 9.36 -10.91
CA VAL A 105 13.16 10.14 -10.97
C VAL A 105 12.97 11.54 -10.40
N GLU A 106 11.88 12.22 -10.76
CA GLU A 106 11.53 13.54 -10.22
C GLU A 106 11.34 13.49 -8.70
N MET A 107 10.58 12.51 -8.21
CA MET A 107 10.32 12.30 -6.79
C MET A 107 11.62 12.02 -6.02
N TYR A 108 12.47 11.11 -6.52
CA TYR A 108 13.77 10.83 -5.90
C TYR A 108 14.64 12.09 -5.82
N ARG A 109 14.74 12.86 -6.90
CA ARG A 109 15.50 14.13 -6.90
C ARG A 109 14.95 15.14 -5.89
N THR A 110 13.65 15.12 -5.68
CA THR A 110 12.95 16.03 -4.76
C THR A 110 13.21 15.64 -3.31
N LEU A 111 13.08 14.35 -2.98
CA LEU A 111 13.22 13.85 -1.60
C LEU A 111 14.67 13.63 -1.15
N SER A 112 15.63 13.51 -2.07
CA SER A 112 17.03 13.20 -1.74
C SER A 112 17.96 14.42 -1.68
N LYS A 113 17.61 15.56 -2.28
CA LYS A 113 18.46 16.76 -2.25
C LYS A 113 18.08 17.65 -1.09
N ILE A 114 18.96 17.77 -0.10
CA ILE A 114 18.91 18.84 0.90
C ILE A 114 19.16 20.14 0.12
N ARG A 115 18.11 20.94 -0.10
CA ARG A 115 18.25 22.31 -0.60
C ARG A 115 18.31 23.23 0.61
N LYS A 116 19.24 24.20 0.60
CA LYS A 116 19.15 25.34 1.51
C LYS A 116 17.84 26.05 1.18
N TYR A 117 16.89 25.99 2.10
CA TYR A 117 15.60 26.64 1.94
C TYR A 117 15.66 27.98 2.65
N GLU A 118 15.38 29.06 1.92
CA GLU A 118 15.08 30.34 2.54
C GLU A 118 13.63 30.27 3.02
N PRO A 119 13.34 30.46 4.32
CA PRO A 119 11.98 30.39 4.84
C PRO A 119 11.13 31.46 4.16
N ILE A 120 10.19 31.03 3.32
CA ILE A 120 9.16 31.93 2.79
C ILE A 120 8.24 32.32 3.95
N SER A 121 8.05 33.61 4.19
CA SER A 121 7.29 34.15 5.34
C SER A 121 5.78 33.83 5.32
N ASP A 122 5.31 33.04 4.35
CA ASP A 122 3.91 32.90 3.96
C ASP A 122 3.48 31.42 3.85
N GLY A 123 4.18 30.54 4.57
CA GLY A 123 3.97 29.10 4.60
C GLY A 123 2.75 28.65 5.41
N PHE A 124 2.15 27.52 5.02
CA PHE A 124 1.01 26.92 5.73
C PHE A 124 1.46 25.88 6.76
N ASN A 125 0.75 25.75 7.88
CA ASN A 125 0.93 24.66 8.83
C ASN A 125 0.09 23.44 8.41
N ILE A 126 0.72 22.28 8.22
CA ILE A 126 0.08 21.04 7.80
C ILE A 126 0.18 20.02 8.92
N ALA A 127 -0.95 19.56 9.45
CA ALA A 127 -0.98 18.50 10.44
C ALA A 127 -0.99 17.11 9.77
N ILE A 128 -0.29 16.14 10.35
CA ILE A 128 -0.18 14.77 9.88
C ILE A 128 -0.43 13.85 11.07
N MET A 129 -1.33 12.87 10.92
CA MET A 129 -1.62 11.90 11.98
C MET A 129 -1.88 10.51 11.42
N ASN A 130 -1.60 9.48 12.23
CA ASN A 130 -1.91 8.10 11.92
C ASN A 130 -3.17 7.66 12.67
N VAL A 131 -4.10 6.94 12.03
CA VAL A 131 -5.35 6.46 12.67
C VAL A 131 -5.67 5.03 12.22
N GLY A 132 -6.03 4.17 13.16
CA GLY A 132 -6.33 2.76 12.91
C GLY A 132 -5.22 1.82 13.37
N SER A 133 -5.24 0.58 12.87
CA SER A 133 -4.23 -0.42 13.21
C SER A 133 -2.89 -0.09 12.53
N PRO A 134 -1.75 -0.25 13.23
CA PRO A 134 -0.44 -0.10 12.62
C PRO A 134 -0.27 -1.02 11.41
N CYS A 135 0.38 -0.53 10.36
CA CYS A 135 0.78 -1.37 9.23
C CYS A 135 2.06 -0.85 8.59
N ALA A 136 2.70 -1.71 7.81
CA ALA A 136 3.93 -1.36 7.14
C ALA A 136 3.68 -0.27 6.08
N GLY A 137 4.48 0.80 6.13
CA GLY A 137 4.37 1.94 5.20
C GLY A 137 3.81 3.23 5.80
N CYS A 138 3.21 3.19 7.01
CA CYS A 138 2.77 4.41 7.72
C CYS A 138 3.92 5.42 7.88
N ASN A 139 5.06 4.96 8.41
CA ASN A 139 6.23 5.81 8.64
C ASN A 139 6.78 6.40 7.34
N ALA A 140 6.79 5.61 6.26
CA ALA A 140 7.19 6.08 4.94
C ALA A 140 6.25 7.17 4.40
N ALA A 141 4.94 7.05 4.65
CA ALA A 141 3.96 8.05 4.25
C ALA A 141 4.13 9.35 5.05
N VAL A 142 4.27 9.26 6.38
CA VAL A 142 4.56 10.42 7.25
C VAL A 142 5.83 11.13 6.79
N MET A 143 6.92 10.38 6.60
CA MET A 143 8.20 10.91 6.14
C MET A 143 8.07 11.65 4.81
N SER A 144 7.32 11.08 3.87
CA SER A 144 7.05 11.72 2.59
C SER A 144 6.25 13.01 2.73
N CYS A 145 5.21 13.03 3.58
CA CYS A 145 4.41 14.22 3.85
C CYS A 145 5.26 15.33 4.47
N VAL A 146 6.01 15.01 5.54
CA VAL A 146 6.89 15.97 6.25
C VAL A 146 7.91 16.57 5.30
N ARG A 147 8.68 15.74 4.59
CA ARG A 147 9.71 16.24 3.66
C ARG A 147 9.11 17.07 2.53
N THR A 148 7.97 16.64 1.98
CA THR A 148 7.31 17.40 0.93
C THR A 148 6.80 18.74 1.45
N ALA A 149 6.20 18.80 2.64
CA ALA A 149 5.74 20.04 3.26
C ALA A 149 6.89 21.04 3.40
N ILE A 150 8.03 20.60 3.96
CA ILE A 150 9.23 21.44 4.13
C ILE A 150 9.74 21.96 2.77
N LEU A 151 9.76 21.10 1.74
CA LEU A 151 10.22 21.49 0.40
C LEU A 151 9.34 22.55 -0.27
N TYR A 152 8.07 22.64 0.11
CA TYR A 152 7.14 23.66 -0.38
C TYR A 152 6.99 24.84 0.59
N GLY A 153 7.81 24.93 1.65
CA GLY A 153 7.78 26.02 2.61
C GLY A 153 6.68 25.94 3.65
N CYS A 154 6.03 24.80 3.78
CA CYS A 154 5.04 24.56 4.81
C CYS A 154 5.72 24.11 6.11
N THR A 155 5.05 24.32 7.23
CA THR A 155 5.47 23.82 8.54
C THR A 155 4.69 22.54 8.86
N PRO A 156 5.30 21.35 8.79
CA PRO A 156 4.64 20.12 9.18
C PRO A 156 4.54 19.98 10.70
N TYR A 157 3.37 19.59 11.18
CA TYR A 157 3.14 19.15 12.55
C TYR A 157 2.69 17.70 12.53
N CYS A 158 3.36 16.84 13.29
CA CYS A 158 2.88 15.48 13.54
C CYS A 158 2.05 15.45 14.82
N ILE A 159 0.93 14.73 14.78
CA ILE A 159 0.08 14.49 15.94
C ILE A 159 0.34 13.06 16.41
N TYR A 160 0.72 12.91 17.68
CA TYR A 160 0.91 11.61 18.29
C TYR A 160 -0.43 11.01 18.73
N ASN A 161 -0.49 9.69 18.90
CA ASN A 161 -1.62 8.99 19.52
C ASN A 161 -2.99 9.29 18.88
N SER A 162 -3.01 9.46 17.56
CA SER A 162 -4.25 9.55 16.76
C SER A 162 -5.22 10.63 17.26
N ASN A 163 -6.51 10.29 17.33
CA ASN A 163 -7.58 11.19 17.74
C ASN A 163 -7.45 11.63 19.21
N GLU A 164 -6.93 10.77 20.09
CA GLU A 164 -6.72 11.13 21.51
C GLU A 164 -5.63 12.18 21.67
N GLY A 165 -4.52 12.04 20.95
CA GLY A 165 -3.47 13.06 20.95
C GLY A 165 -3.88 14.35 20.25
N LEU A 166 -4.74 14.28 19.22
CA LEU A 166 -5.36 15.47 18.64
C LEU A 166 -6.23 16.23 19.67
N ALA A 167 -7.03 15.51 20.47
CA ALA A 167 -7.86 16.11 21.50
C ALA A 167 -7.05 16.64 22.70
N SER A 168 -5.96 15.95 23.08
CA SER A 168 -5.10 16.35 24.20
C SER A 168 -3.97 17.33 23.82
N GLY A 169 -3.79 17.64 22.54
CA GLY A 169 -2.83 18.65 22.07
C GLY A 169 -1.40 18.14 21.88
N GLN A 170 -1.21 16.84 21.61
CA GLN A 170 0.09 16.20 21.41
C GLN A 170 0.66 16.44 20.00
N PHE A 171 0.97 17.70 19.70
CA PHE A 171 1.56 18.13 18.43
C PHE A 171 3.07 18.30 18.56
N GLN A 172 3.81 17.85 17.56
CA GLN A 172 5.23 18.16 17.40
C GLN A 172 5.47 18.80 16.04
N LYS A 173 6.11 19.96 16.04
CA LYS A 173 6.67 20.55 14.82
C LYS A 173 7.82 19.67 14.33
N MET A 174 7.76 19.26 13.07
CA MET A 174 8.75 18.35 12.49
C MET A 174 9.77 19.09 11.65
N GLU A 175 11.02 18.65 11.74
CA GLU A 175 12.12 19.04 10.88
C GLU A 175 12.50 17.93 9.90
N TRP A 176 13.37 18.26 8.94
CA TRP A 176 13.80 17.31 7.90
C TRP A 176 14.44 16.04 8.49
N ASN A 177 15.21 16.22 9.57
CA ASN A 177 16.01 15.16 10.18
C ASN A 177 15.17 14.23 11.07
N ASP A 178 14.04 14.68 11.61
CA ASP A 178 13.18 13.91 12.51
C ASP A 178 12.61 12.65 11.87
N VAL A 179 12.41 12.68 10.55
CA VAL A 179 11.85 11.57 9.76
C VAL A 179 12.93 10.79 8.97
N THR A 180 14.18 10.89 9.39
CA THR A 180 15.30 10.19 8.73
C THR A 180 15.19 8.68 8.94
N LEU A 181 15.37 7.90 7.87
CA LEU A 181 15.27 6.42 7.85
C LEU A 181 13.85 5.85 8.04
N TRP A 182 12.84 6.67 8.33
CA TRP A 182 11.46 6.20 8.51
C TRP A 182 10.87 5.46 7.31
N SER A 183 11.43 5.67 6.11
CA SER A 183 10.99 4.98 4.89
C SER A 183 11.10 3.46 4.94
N SER A 184 12.02 2.90 5.73
CA SER A 184 12.26 1.46 5.81
C SER A 184 11.63 0.78 7.02
N GLU A 185 11.06 1.56 7.94
CA GLU A 185 10.62 1.06 9.24
C GLU A 185 9.13 0.70 9.21
N GLY A 186 8.81 -0.46 9.78
CA GLY A 186 7.44 -0.90 10.02
C GLY A 186 6.74 -0.15 11.15
N GLY A 187 5.45 -0.43 11.34
CA GLY A 187 4.65 0.13 12.43
C GLY A 187 4.35 1.63 12.28
N SER A 188 4.16 2.31 13.41
CA SER A 188 3.81 3.74 13.49
C SER A 188 4.57 4.43 14.62
N PHE A 189 5.53 5.29 14.30
CA PHE A 189 6.26 6.07 15.31
C PHE A 189 5.41 7.17 15.95
N LEU A 190 4.37 7.65 15.26
CA LEU A 190 3.42 8.58 15.84
C LEU A 190 2.44 7.91 16.83
N GLY A 191 2.46 6.57 16.94
CA GLY A 191 1.36 5.82 17.53
C GLY A 191 0.17 5.75 16.56
N SER A 192 -0.65 4.72 16.69
CA SER A 192 -1.84 4.56 15.84
C SER A 192 -2.90 3.79 16.62
N GLN A 193 -4.05 4.42 16.84
CA GLN A 193 -5.18 3.89 17.59
C GLN A 193 -6.45 3.89 16.74
N PRO A 194 -7.32 2.88 16.88
CA PRO A 194 -8.56 2.77 16.11
C PRO A 194 -9.72 3.61 16.65
N ILE A 195 -9.51 4.39 17.72
CA ILE A 195 -10.54 5.15 18.43
C ILE A 195 -11.06 6.28 17.54
N LEU A 196 -12.39 6.38 17.41
CA LEU A 196 -13.06 7.43 16.65
C LEU A 196 -13.31 8.68 17.51
N PRO A 197 -13.41 9.87 16.89
CA PRO A 197 -13.85 11.08 17.60
C PRO A 197 -15.27 10.91 18.16
N THR A 198 -15.48 11.46 19.35
CA THR A 198 -16.74 11.50 20.09
C THR A 198 -17.21 12.95 20.25
N ASN A 199 -18.48 13.16 20.65
CA ASN A 199 -19.01 14.50 20.88
C ASN A 199 -18.22 15.29 21.94
N ASP A 200 -17.63 14.62 22.93
CA ASP A 200 -16.83 15.26 23.98
C ASP A 200 -15.43 15.66 23.49
N THR A 201 -14.88 14.91 22.53
CA THR A 201 -13.52 15.15 22.02
C THR A 201 -13.49 16.15 20.86
N LEU A 202 -14.56 16.24 20.07
CA LEU A 202 -14.64 17.17 18.92
C LEU A 202 -14.34 18.65 19.26
N PRO A 203 -14.90 19.24 20.34
CA PRO A 203 -14.58 20.61 20.73
C PRO A 203 -13.09 20.80 21.05
N LEU A 204 -12.47 19.82 21.71
CA LEU A 204 -11.06 19.86 22.10
C LEU A 204 -10.16 19.78 20.85
N MET A 205 -10.48 18.89 19.93
CA MET A 205 -9.77 18.76 18.65
C MET A 205 -9.85 20.06 17.85
N ALA A 206 -11.03 20.67 17.73
CA ALA A 206 -11.22 21.94 17.03
C ALA A 206 -10.42 23.08 17.68
N LYS A 207 -10.42 23.15 19.03
CA LYS A 207 -9.62 24.10 19.80
C LYS A 207 -8.12 23.94 19.51
N ASN A 208 -7.62 22.71 19.47
CA ASN A 208 -6.20 22.46 19.23
C ASN A 208 -5.80 22.77 17.78
N LEU A 209 -6.62 22.43 16.79
CA LEU A 209 -6.38 22.82 15.40
C LEU A 209 -6.23 24.34 15.26
N LEU A 210 -7.06 25.11 15.98
CA LEU A 210 -6.95 26.57 16.03
C LEU A 210 -5.70 27.03 16.79
N HIS A 211 -5.42 26.46 17.96
CA HIS A 211 -4.28 26.81 18.81
C HIS A 211 -2.94 26.64 18.09
N PHE A 212 -2.76 25.54 17.35
CA PHE A 212 -1.56 25.28 16.55
C PHE A 212 -1.62 25.92 15.14
N ASN A 213 -2.67 26.69 14.86
CA ASN A 213 -2.91 27.36 13.59
C ASN A 213 -2.79 26.40 12.38
N ILE A 214 -3.46 25.26 12.44
CA ILE A 214 -3.40 24.22 11.41
C ILE A 214 -4.27 24.62 10.22
N HIS A 215 -3.69 24.55 9.02
CA HIS A 215 -4.35 24.98 7.78
C HIS A 215 -4.82 23.81 6.91
N SER A 216 -4.28 22.60 7.13
CA SER A 216 -4.74 21.36 6.48
C SER A 216 -4.35 20.15 7.31
N LEU A 217 -5.08 19.04 7.13
CA LEU A 217 -4.88 17.80 7.88
C LEU A 217 -4.73 16.60 6.92
N ILE A 218 -3.68 15.82 7.13
CA ILE A 218 -3.44 14.54 6.46
C ILE A 218 -3.65 13.42 7.48
N ILE A 219 -4.57 12.52 7.18
CA ILE A 219 -4.90 11.36 8.04
C ILE A 219 -4.42 10.10 7.33
N ILE A 220 -3.39 9.45 7.86
CA ILE A 220 -2.82 8.22 7.30
C ILE A 220 -3.45 7.05 8.05
N GLY A 221 -4.19 6.20 7.36
CA GLY A 221 -4.85 5.09 8.03
C GLY A 221 -5.88 4.34 7.21
N GLY A 222 -6.52 3.39 7.86
CA GLY A 222 -7.51 2.50 7.26
C GLY A 222 -8.92 3.08 7.32
N PHE A 223 -9.90 2.19 7.50
CA PHE A 223 -11.31 2.55 7.58
C PHE A 223 -11.63 3.57 8.70
N ASN A 224 -10.94 3.48 9.84
CA ASN A 224 -11.12 4.44 10.94
C ASN A 224 -10.62 5.85 10.59
N ALA A 225 -9.59 5.99 9.75
CA ALA A 225 -9.15 7.28 9.24
C ALA A 225 -10.19 7.90 8.29
N TYR A 226 -10.77 7.07 7.42
CA TYR A 226 -11.88 7.46 6.55
C TYR A 226 -13.08 7.94 7.36
N HIS A 227 -13.51 7.18 8.37
CA HIS A 227 -14.58 7.57 9.30
C HIS A 227 -14.26 8.84 10.08
N THR A 228 -13.03 9.00 10.58
CA THR A 228 -12.59 10.21 11.27
C THR A 228 -12.75 11.44 10.37
N CYS A 229 -12.31 11.35 9.11
CA CYS A 229 -12.46 12.44 8.15
C CYS A 229 -13.93 12.75 7.85
N LEU A 230 -14.79 11.73 7.77
CA LEU A 230 -16.23 11.90 7.57
C LEU A 230 -16.88 12.62 8.75
N ILE A 231 -16.53 12.24 9.98
CA ILE A 231 -17.03 12.89 11.20
C ILE A 231 -16.64 14.37 11.20
N PHE A 232 -15.38 14.70 10.89
CA PHE A 232 -14.95 16.11 10.79
C PHE A 232 -15.70 16.86 9.69
N ALA A 233 -15.91 16.24 8.53
CA ALA A 233 -16.64 16.83 7.41
C ALA A 233 -18.11 17.15 7.79
N GLN A 234 -18.80 16.22 8.45
CA GLN A 234 -20.18 16.40 8.92
C GLN A 234 -20.28 17.51 9.98
N ASN A 235 -19.24 17.68 10.80
CA ASN A 235 -19.22 18.65 11.90
C ASN A 235 -18.65 20.03 11.51
N ARG A 236 -18.39 20.29 10.21
CA ARG A 236 -17.86 21.58 9.71
C ARG A 236 -18.76 22.77 10.00
N GLN A 237 -20.08 22.57 10.11
CA GLN A 237 -21.00 23.66 10.41
C GLN A 237 -20.83 24.15 11.86
N HIS A 238 -20.72 23.21 12.80
CA HIS A 238 -20.60 23.48 14.23
C HIS A 238 -19.21 23.95 14.65
N TYR A 239 -18.15 23.44 14.00
CA TYR A 239 -16.77 23.78 14.35
C TYR A 239 -16.04 24.38 13.14
N PRO A 240 -15.90 25.73 13.07
CA PRO A 240 -15.16 26.40 12.01
C PRO A 240 -13.73 25.87 11.77
N PRO A 241 -12.94 25.44 12.79
CA PRO A 241 -11.62 24.86 12.56
C PRO A 241 -11.59 23.59 11.71
N PHE A 242 -12.70 22.85 11.56
CA PHE A 242 -12.77 21.69 10.66
C PHE A 242 -12.98 22.06 9.17
N ARG A 243 -13.17 23.35 8.87
CA ARG A 243 -13.31 23.86 7.50
C ARG A 243 -11.97 23.99 6.77
N ILE A 244 -10.96 23.26 7.23
CA ILE A 244 -9.68 23.10 6.54
C ILE A 244 -9.74 21.96 5.51
N PRO A 245 -8.91 22.01 4.44
CA PRO A 245 -8.67 20.88 3.57
C PRO A 245 -8.17 19.65 4.33
N MET A 246 -8.76 18.49 4.05
CA MET A 246 -8.42 17.21 4.68
C MET A 246 -8.20 16.15 3.61
N CYS A 247 -7.20 15.30 3.79
CA CYS A 247 -6.91 14.19 2.90
C CYS A 247 -6.62 12.90 3.68
N VAL A 248 -7.26 11.79 3.28
CA VAL A 248 -7.02 10.47 3.85
C VAL A 248 -6.05 9.70 2.95
N LEU A 249 -4.99 9.15 3.54
CA LEU A 249 -4.05 8.26 2.86
C LEU A 249 -4.36 6.80 3.25
N PRO A 250 -4.91 6.00 2.33
CA PRO A 250 -5.39 4.66 2.62
C PRO A 250 -4.25 3.73 3.02
N THR A 251 -4.25 3.31 4.29
CA THR A 251 -3.14 2.61 4.94
C THR A 251 -3.69 1.54 5.89
N THR A 252 -3.71 0.30 5.41
CA THR A 252 -4.25 -0.87 6.13
C THR A 252 -3.85 -2.12 5.36
N ILE A 253 -3.64 -3.24 6.06
CA ILE A 253 -3.39 -4.53 5.41
C ILE A 253 -4.65 -5.08 4.71
N ASN A 254 -5.83 -4.69 5.18
CA ASN A 254 -7.10 -5.29 4.74
C ASN A 254 -7.52 -4.87 3.31
N ASN A 255 -6.94 -3.80 2.77
CA ASN A 255 -7.37 -3.17 1.52
C ASN A 255 -8.87 -2.83 1.45
N ASN A 256 -9.45 -2.41 2.58
CA ASN A 256 -10.89 -2.18 2.73
C ASN A 256 -11.30 -0.69 2.77
N VAL A 257 -10.46 0.21 2.28
CA VAL A 257 -10.76 1.66 2.27
C VAL A 257 -11.51 2.00 0.98
N PRO A 258 -12.74 2.56 1.06
CA PRO A 258 -13.50 2.94 -0.13
C PRO A 258 -12.77 3.97 -1.01
N GLY A 259 -12.92 3.84 -2.33
CA GLY A 259 -12.39 4.79 -3.31
C GLY A 259 -10.94 4.55 -3.77
N THR A 260 -10.29 3.48 -3.32
CA THR A 260 -8.98 3.05 -3.82
C THR A 260 -8.96 1.56 -4.13
N GLY A 261 -8.17 1.16 -5.13
CA GLY A 261 -7.91 -0.26 -5.40
C GLY A 261 -6.76 -0.84 -4.56
N PHE A 262 -5.96 0.03 -3.92
CA PHE A 262 -4.79 -0.36 -3.13
C PHE A 262 -4.66 0.50 -1.87
N THR A 263 -4.26 -0.12 -0.77
CA THR A 263 -3.87 0.51 0.50
C THR A 263 -2.40 0.22 0.79
N LEU A 264 -1.74 1.13 1.52
CA LEU A 264 -0.40 0.88 2.05
C LEU A 264 -0.43 -0.25 3.08
N GLY A 265 0.54 -1.15 2.98
CA GLY A 265 0.74 -2.27 3.89
C GLY A 265 0.14 -3.59 3.37
N ALA A 266 -0.76 -3.54 2.40
CA ALA A 266 -1.38 -4.72 1.82
C ALA A 266 -0.36 -5.60 1.06
N ASP A 267 0.56 -5.00 0.30
CA ASP A 267 1.61 -5.77 -0.41
C ASP A 267 2.59 -6.43 0.57
N THR A 268 3.02 -5.69 1.60
CA THR A 268 3.85 -6.26 2.68
C THR A 268 3.14 -7.44 3.33
N SER A 269 1.86 -7.29 3.66
CA SER A 269 1.06 -8.34 4.28
C SER A 269 0.95 -9.59 3.41
N LEU A 270 0.63 -9.40 2.12
CA LEU A 270 0.57 -10.49 1.15
C LEU A 270 1.89 -11.26 1.07
N ASN A 271 3.02 -10.55 1.04
CA ASN A 271 4.35 -11.18 1.02
C ASN A 271 4.61 -12.01 2.29
N GLU A 272 4.22 -11.54 3.47
CA GLU A 272 4.34 -12.33 4.70
C GLU A 272 3.42 -13.55 4.72
N ILE A 273 2.17 -13.39 4.28
CA ILE A 273 1.23 -14.52 4.13
C ILE A 273 1.84 -15.58 3.20
N CYS A 274 2.31 -15.18 2.01
CA CYS A 274 2.86 -16.13 1.05
C CYS A 274 4.15 -16.80 1.54
N LYS A 275 5.01 -16.08 2.26
CA LYS A 275 6.19 -16.70 2.92
C LYS A 275 5.78 -17.75 3.94
N MET A 276 4.73 -17.48 4.73
CA MET A 276 4.24 -18.44 5.71
C MET A 276 3.58 -19.64 5.04
N ILE A 277 2.77 -19.41 4.02
CA ILE A 277 2.16 -20.47 3.21
C ILE A 277 3.24 -21.34 2.56
N ASP A 278 4.30 -20.77 2.01
CA ASP A 278 5.40 -21.52 1.40
C ASP A 278 6.08 -22.46 2.43
N LYS A 279 6.30 -21.99 3.66
CA LYS A 279 6.81 -22.84 4.77
C LYS A 279 5.82 -23.94 5.15
N ILE A 280 4.53 -23.62 5.23
CA ILE A 280 3.47 -24.60 5.52
C ILE A 280 3.39 -25.65 4.41
N LYS A 281 3.51 -25.25 3.14
CA LYS A 281 3.54 -26.15 1.98
C LYS A 281 4.71 -27.13 2.03
N GLN A 282 5.89 -26.68 2.47
CA GLN A 282 7.04 -27.57 2.67
C GLN A 282 6.74 -28.62 3.75
N SER A 283 6.14 -28.22 4.87
CA SER A 283 5.69 -29.16 5.91
C SER A 283 4.65 -30.15 5.40
N ALA A 284 3.65 -29.68 4.64
CA ALA A 284 2.61 -30.52 4.06
C ALA A 284 3.16 -31.60 3.13
N THR A 285 4.11 -31.21 2.27
CA THR A 285 4.73 -32.10 1.28
C THR A 285 5.52 -33.22 1.96
N GLY A 286 6.19 -32.93 3.08
CA GLY A 286 6.95 -33.93 3.84
C GLY A 286 6.07 -35.02 4.45
N THR A 287 4.87 -34.68 4.94
CA THR A 287 3.97 -35.66 5.59
C THR A 287 3.00 -36.35 4.65
N LYS A 288 2.78 -35.80 3.44
CA LYS A 288 1.78 -36.24 2.44
C LYS A 288 0.34 -36.29 2.98
N ARG A 289 -0.64 -36.34 2.06
CA ARG A 289 -2.08 -36.47 2.34
C ARG A 289 -2.57 -35.55 3.47
N ARG A 290 -2.24 -34.26 3.36
CA ARG A 290 -2.58 -33.26 4.38
C ARG A 290 -3.29 -32.06 3.79
N VAL A 291 -4.35 -31.63 4.46
CA VAL A 291 -5.12 -30.42 4.18
C VAL A 291 -4.74 -29.35 5.20
N PHE A 292 -4.38 -28.17 4.73
CA PHE A 292 -4.14 -27.00 5.59
C PHE A 292 -5.20 -25.94 5.37
N ILE A 293 -5.80 -25.49 6.47
CA ILE A 293 -6.71 -24.35 6.52
C ILE A 293 -5.92 -23.20 7.14
N ILE A 294 -5.68 -22.16 6.36
CA ILE A 294 -4.86 -21.02 6.76
C ILE A 294 -5.77 -19.80 6.92
N GLU A 295 -5.90 -19.32 8.14
CA GLU A 295 -6.71 -18.14 8.42
C GLU A 295 -5.89 -16.87 8.24
N THR A 296 -6.42 -15.98 7.41
CA THR A 296 -5.85 -14.67 7.06
C THR A 296 -6.68 -13.55 7.63
N MET A 297 -6.03 -12.41 7.92
CA MET A 297 -6.72 -11.20 8.31
C MET A 297 -7.45 -10.57 7.10
N GLY A 298 -8.24 -9.54 7.37
CA GLY A 298 -8.93 -8.78 6.33
C GLY A 298 -10.28 -8.23 6.81
N ASN A 299 -10.71 -8.61 8.01
CA ASN A 299 -12.08 -8.46 8.48
C ASN A 299 -13.02 -8.98 7.39
N TYR A 300 -14.12 -8.30 7.06
CA TYR A 300 -15.01 -8.68 5.97
C TYR A 300 -14.44 -8.52 4.54
N CYS A 301 -13.18 -8.10 4.37
CA CYS A 301 -12.55 -7.97 3.06
C CYS A 301 -11.66 -9.17 2.73
N GLY A 302 -12.07 -9.95 1.73
CA GLY A 302 -11.39 -11.13 1.21
C GLY A 302 -10.15 -10.85 0.37
N TYR A 303 -9.67 -9.60 0.28
CA TYR A 303 -8.53 -9.22 -0.57
C TYR A 303 -7.27 -10.02 -0.26
N LEU A 304 -6.87 -10.09 1.02
CA LEU A 304 -5.69 -10.84 1.45
C LEU A 304 -5.85 -12.34 1.20
N ALA A 305 -7.02 -12.90 1.54
CA ALA A 305 -7.31 -14.32 1.35
C ALA A 305 -7.25 -14.71 -0.14
N THR A 306 -7.94 -13.96 -1.00
CA THR A 306 -8.03 -14.25 -2.44
C THR A 306 -6.69 -14.12 -3.13
N LEU A 307 -5.96 -13.02 -2.91
CA LEU A 307 -4.70 -12.79 -3.61
C LEU A 307 -3.57 -13.69 -3.09
N SER A 308 -3.53 -13.98 -1.79
CA SER A 308 -2.57 -14.95 -1.27
C SER A 308 -2.88 -16.37 -1.73
N ALA A 309 -4.16 -16.76 -1.81
CA ALA A 309 -4.57 -18.03 -2.39
C ALA A 309 -4.08 -18.18 -3.83
N LEU A 310 -4.35 -17.17 -4.67
CA LEU A 310 -3.90 -17.16 -6.06
C LEU A 310 -2.37 -17.18 -6.16
N ALA A 311 -1.67 -16.34 -5.41
CA ALA A 311 -0.20 -16.24 -5.44
C ALA A 311 0.51 -17.49 -4.90
N SER A 312 -0.10 -18.20 -3.94
CA SER A 312 0.46 -19.42 -3.36
C SER A 312 0.01 -20.70 -4.05
N GLY A 313 -0.91 -20.63 -5.02
CA GLY A 313 -1.54 -21.79 -5.62
C GLY A 313 -2.28 -22.62 -4.56
N ALA A 314 -3.12 -21.95 -3.77
CA ALA A 314 -4.10 -22.61 -2.92
C ALA A 314 -5.24 -23.17 -3.78
N ASP A 315 -5.85 -24.23 -3.28
CA ASP A 315 -6.91 -24.95 -3.98
C ASP A 315 -8.29 -24.32 -3.76
N ALA A 316 -8.48 -23.63 -2.63
CA ALA A 316 -9.71 -22.90 -2.32
C ALA A 316 -9.44 -21.65 -1.47
N ALA A 317 -10.31 -20.65 -1.62
CA ALA A 317 -10.35 -19.46 -0.79
C ALA A 317 -11.77 -19.23 -0.27
N TYR A 318 -11.96 -19.20 1.05
CA TYR A 318 -13.24 -18.83 1.65
C TYR A 318 -13.21 -17.37 2.10
N ILE A 319 -14.08 -16.56 1.53
CA ILE A 319 -14.17 -15.12 1.76
C ILE A 319 -15.60 -14.72 2.12
N TYR A 320 -15.77 -13.51 2.65
CA TYR A 320 -17.09 -13.03 3.03
C TYR A 320 -17.94 -12.64 1.81
N GLU A 321 -17.27 -12.15 0.77
CA GLU A 321 -17.89 -11.70 -0.47
C GLU A 321 -18.49 -12.84 -1.32
N GLU A 322 -18.15 -14.10 -1.02
CA GLU A 322 -18.66 -15.29 -1.69
C GLU A 322 -19.28 -16.23 -0.65
N ALA A 323 -20.60 -16.30 -0.63
CA ALA A 323 -21.33 -17.09 0.35
C ALA A 323 -21.09 -18.60 0.15
N PHE A 324 -20.79 -19.30 1.25
CA PHE A 324 -20.64 -20.74 1.25
C PHE A 324 -21.43 -21.42 2.36
N ASN A 325 -21.86 -22.66 2.11
CA ASN A 325 -22.67 -23.46 3.01
C ASN A 325 -22.08 -24.86 3.24
N VAL A 326 -22.70 -25.62 4.15
CA VAL A 326 -22.22 -26.96 4.49
C VAL A 326 -22.18 -27.92 3.29
N HIS A 327 -23.08 -27.79 2.32
CA HIS A 327 -23.08 -28.64 1.13
C HIS A 327 -21.87 -28.39 0.24
N GLN A 328 -21.46 -27.12 0.09
CA GLN A 328 -20.23 -26.78 -0.63
C GLN A 328 -18.99 -27.30 0.11
N LEU A 329 -18.94 -27.16 1.43
CA LEU A 329 -17.85 -27.72 2.23
C LEU A 329 -17.73 -29.25 2.07
N ILE A 330 -18.85 -29.97 2.06
CA ILE A 330 -18.88 -31.42 1.80
C ILE A 330 -18.41 -31.73 0.37
N ASN A 331 -18.83 -30.93 -0.62
CA ASN A 331 -18.37 -31.08 -1.99
C ASN A 331 -16.85 -30.90 -2.11
N ASP A 332 -16.28 -29.90 -1.41
CA ASP A 332 -14.84 -29.68 -1.37
C ASP A 332 -14.10 -30.87 -0.74
N ILE A 333 -14.66 -31.50 0.30
CA ILE A 333 -14.09 -32.72 0.90
C ILE A 333 -14.04 -33.86 -0.11
N ASN A 334 -15.09 -34.04 -0.93
CA ASN A 334 -15.12 -35.05 -1.98
C ASN A 334 -14.05 -34.78 -3.05
N ILE A 335 -13.93 -33.53 -3.51
CA ILE A 335 -12.89 -33.10 -4.47
C ILE A 335 -11.49 -33.36 -3.89
N ILE A 336 -11.28 -33.05 -2.60
CA ILE A 336 -10.01 -33.31 -1.93
C ILE A 336 -9.70 -34.81 -1.91
N ALA A 337 -10.67 -35.63 -1.52
CA ALA A 337 -10.50 -37.08 -1.46
C ALA A 337 -10.13 -37.68 -2.83
N GLU A 338 -10.76 -37.20 -3.90
CA GLU A 338 -10.42 -37.60 -5.28
C GLU A 338 -9.03 -37.13 -5.70
N LYS A 339 -8.67 -35.86 -5.43
CA LYS A 339 -7.32 -35.34 -5.68
C LYS A 339 -6.25 -36.17 -4.96
N MET A 340 -6.49 -36.57 -3.71
CA MET A 340 -5.55 -37.38 -2.92
C MET A 340 -5.41 -38.81 -3.47
N LYS A 341 -6.46 -39.37 -4.09
CA LYS A 341 -6.40 -40.65 -4.80
C LYS A 341 -5.61 -40.55 -6.11
N THR A 342 -5.75 -39.44 -6.84
CA THR A 342 -5.08 -39.19 -8.13
C THR A 342 -3.61 -38.74 -7.99
N GLY A 343 -3.10 -38.65 -6.76
CA GLY A 343 -1.68 -38.42 -6.48
C GLY A 343 -1.34 -37.05 -5.92
N ALA A 344 -2.32 -36.17 -5.69
CA ALA A 344 -2.08 -34.92 -4.97
C ALA A 344 -1.57 -35.23 -3.55
N GLN A 345 -0.47 -34.58 -3.17
CA GLN A 345 0.16 -34.83 -1.87
C GLN A 345 -0.33 -33.86 -0.78
N ARG A 346 -1.01 -32.77 -1.16
CA ARG A 346 -1.49 -31.73 -0.27
C ARG A 346 -2.73 -31.06 -0.84
N TYR A 347 -3.51 -30.43 0.03
CA TYR A 347 -4.54 -29.46 -0.33
C TYR A 347 -4.42 -28.23 0.56
N LEU A 348 -4.61 -27.04 -0.01
CA LEU A 348 -4.44 -25.79 0.70
C LEU A 348 -5.68 -24.91 0.60
N ILE A 349 -6.18 -24.49 1.75
CA ILE A 349 -7.35 -23.63 1.87
C ILE A 349 -6.90 -22.35 2.56
N VAL A 350 -7.22 -21.20 1.97
CA VAL A 350 -7.06 -19.90 2.62
C VAL A 350 -8.43 -19.41 3.04
N ARG A 351 -8.60 -19.08 4.31
CA ARG A 351 -9.86 -18.56 4.85
C ARG A 351 -9.66 -17.13 5.35
N ASN A 352 -10.55 -16.22 4.99
CA ASN A 352 -10.63 -14.92 5.64
C ASN A 352 -11.25 -15.06 7.05
N GLU A 353 -10.69 -14.36 8.05
CA GLU A 353 -11.12 -14.43 9.45
C GLU A 353 -12.64 -14.26 9.67
N LYS A 354 -13.28 -13.39 8.88
CA LYS A 354 -14.72 -13.09 8.91
C LYS A 354 -15.49 -13.61 7.70
N ALA A 355 -14.99 -14.66 7.04
CA ALA A 355 -15.70 -15.30 5.93
C ALA A 355 -17.08 -15.84 6.33
N SER A 356 -17.22 -16.31 7.58
CA SER A 356 -18.47 -16.73 8.18
C SER A 356 -18.35 -16.69 9.70
N ASP A 357 -19.40 -16.27 10.40
CA ASP A 357 -19.44 -16.28 11.87
C ASP A 357 -19.58 -17.71 12.44
N ASN A 358 -20.25 -18.61 11.70
CA ASN A 358 -20.49 -19.99 12.13
C ASN A 358 -19.43 -20.97 11.60
N TYR A 359 -19.04 -20.82 10.33
CA TYR A 359 -18.05 -21.69 9.69
C TYR A 359 -16.64 -21.16 9.98
N THR A 360 -16.23 -21.31 11.24
CA THR A 360 -14.90 -20.94 11.73
C THR A 360 -13.82 -21.87 11.16
N SER A 361 -12.54 -21.43 11.22
CA SER A 361 -11.42 -22.29 10.83
C SER A 361 -11.40 -23.61 11.58
N GLU A 362 -11.80 -23.60 12.85
CA GLU A 362 -11.87 -24.79 13.69
C GLU A 362 -13.04 -25.70 13.32
N PHE A 363 -14.22 -25.12 13.03
CA PHE A 363 -15.36 -25.89 12.52
C PHE A 363 -15.01 -26.62 11.21
N ILE A 364 -14.42 -25.91 10.25
CA ILE A 364 -14.02 -26.50 8.96
C ILE A 364 -12.97 -27.59 9.19
N ARG A 365 -12.01 -27.38 10.12
CA ARG A 365 -11.02 -28.41 10.48
C ARG A 365 -11.66 -29.69 10.99
N GLN A 366 -12.62 -29.56 11.90
CA GLN A 366 -13.32 -30.69 12.51
C GLN A 366 -14.15 -31.44 11.47
N LEU A 367 -14.93 -30.72 10.67
CA LEU A 367 -15.72 -31.29 9.59
C LEU A 367 -14.84 -32.07 8.59
N PHE A 368 -13.74 -31.45 8.14
CA PHE A 368 -12.84 -32.06 7.16
C PHE A 368 -12.08 -33.25 7.75
N ALA A 369 -11.76 -33.22 9.04
CA ALA A 369 -11.11 -34.34 9.72
C ALA A 369 -12.04 -35.56 9.87
N GLU A 370 -13.31 -35.32 10.18
CA GLU A 370 -14.31 -36.38 10.37
C GLU A 370 -14.72 -37.00 9.03
N GLU A 371 -15.17 -36.18 8.07
CA GLU A 371 -15.62 -36.67 6.75
C GLU A 371 -14.46 -37.15 5.88
N GLY A 372 -13.23 -36.71 6.17
CA GLY A 372 -12.02 -37.19 5.51
C GLY A 372 -11.73 -38.67 5.80
N LYS A 373 -12.33 -39.29 6.83
CA LYS A 373 -12.27 -40.75 7.16
C LYS A 373 -10.89 -41.41 6.99
N GLY A 374 -9.81 -40.70 7.35
CA GLY A 374 -8.44 -41.19 7.25
C GLY A 374 -7.80 -41.13 5.84
N ILE A 375 -8.51 -40.62 4.83
CA ILE A 375 -7.96 -40.36 3.48
C ILE A 375 -6.89 -39.26 3.55
N PHE A 376 -7.13 -38.25 4.38
CA PHE A 376 -6.20 -37.16 4.65
C PHE A 376 -6.31 -36.67 6.10
N THR A 377 -5.30 -35.92 6.55
CA THR A 377 -5.31 -35.24 7.85
C THR A 377 -5.48 -33.74 7.67
N THR A 378 -6.19 -33.08 8.60
CA THR A 378 -6.44 -31.63 8.53
C THR A 378 -5.71 -30.87 9.62
N ARG A 379 -5.16 -29.71 9.29
CA ARG A 379 -4.51 -28.78 10.22
C ARG A 379 -4.97 -27.36 9.96
N THR A 380 -5.01 -26.56 11.03
CA THR A 380 -5.31 -25.13 10.98
C THR A 380 -4.09 -24.32 11.37
N ASN A 381 -3.91 -23.18 10.72
CA ASN A 381 -2.92 -22.18 11.07
C ASN A 381 -3.56 -20.80 11.02
N VAL A 382 -3.71 -20.17 12.18
CA VAL A 382 -4.12 -18.77 12.27
C VAL A 382 -2.87 -17.92 12.21
N LEU A 383 -2.67 -17.19 11.11
CA LEU A 383 -1.46 -16.39 10.91
C LEU A 383 -1.40 -15.20 11.88
N GLY A 384 -2.56 -14.64 12.23
CA GLY A 384 -2.69 -13.52 13.16
C GLY A 384 -1.87 -12.29 12.75
N HIS A 385 -1.40 -11.55 13.74
CA HIS A 385 -0.73 -10.24 13.56
C HIS A 385 0.63 -10.32 12.86
N THR A 386 1.21 -11.51 12.67
CA THR A 386 2.45 -11.65 11.89
C THR A 386 2.28 -11.15 10.45
N GLN A 387 1.04 -11.15 9.94
CA GLN A 387 0.66 -10.63 8.63
C GLN A 387 0.81 -9.11 8.51
N GLN A 388 0.92 -8.35 9.59
CA GLN A 388 1.21 -6.91 9.51
C GLN A 388 2.62 -6.64 8.95
N GLY A 389 3.48 -7.66 9.04
CA GLY A 389 4.88 -7.62 8.63
C GLY A 389 5.77 -6.85 9.58
N GLY A 390 7.06 -6.89 9.28
CA GLY A 390 8.05 -6.02 9.91
C GLY A 390 8.25 -4.79 9.03
N ASN A 391 9.37 -4.76 8.32
CA ASN A 391 9.69 -3.65 7.44
C ASN A 391 8.86 -3.70 6.14
N PRO A 392 8.36 -2.54 5.66
CA PRO A 392 7.55 -2.48 4.45
C PRO A 392 8.27 -3.04 3.23
N SER A 393 7.52 -3.65 2.33
CA SER A 393 7.99 -4.06 1.02
C SER A 393 8.42 -2.86 0.18
N PRO A 394 9.30 -3.03 -0.82
CA PRO A 394 9.65 -1.94 -1.74
C PRO A 394 8.43 -1.30 -2.42
N PHE A 395 7.37 -2.08 -2.68
CA PHE A 395 6.12 -1.57 -3.24
C PHE A 395 5.47 -0.57 -2.29
N ASP A 396 5.24 -0.96 -1.03
CA ASP A 396 4.61 -0.09 -0.03
C ASP A 396 5.44 1.16 0.27
N ARG A 397 6.77 1.04 0.33
CA ARG A 397 7.67 2.20 0.52
C ARG A 397 7.54 3.23 -0.60
N LEU A 398 7.60 2.76 -1.85
CA LEU A 398 7.50 3.63 -3.02
C LEU A 398 6.09 4.18 -3.19
N PHE A 399 5.06 3.39 -2.89
CA PHE A 399 3.68 3.84 -2.95
C PHE A 399 3.40 4.91 -1.88
N ALA A 400 3.91 4.72 -0.66
CA ALA A 400 3.81 5.69 0.43
C ALA A 400 4.48 7.02 0.07
N ALA A 401 5.69 6.96 -0.50
CA ALA A 401 6.40 8.16 -0.96
C ALA A 401 5.62 8.94 -2.04
N LYS A 402 4.97 8.23 -2.97
CA LYS A 402 4.16 8.88 -4.01
C LYS A 402 2.89 9.49 -3.43
N MET A 403 2.17 8.75 -2.60
CA MET A 403 0.91 9.20 -2.02
C MET A 403 1.11 10.39 -1.08
N GLY A 404 2.12 10.32 -0.19
CA GLY A 404 2.43 11.41 0.73
C GLY A 404 2.79 12.70 0.00
N ALA A 405 3.70 12.63 -0.98
CA ALA A 405 4.06 13.80 -1.78
C ALA A 405 2.86 14.37 -2.55
N ARG A 406 2.02 13.50 -3.14
CA ARG A 406 0.85 13.95 -3.91
C ARG A 406 -0.21 14.60 -3.04
N ALA A 407 -0.46 14.07 -1.84
CA ALA A 407 -1.42 14.62 -0.90
C ALA A 407 -1.04 16.04 -0.45
N VAL A 408 0.22 16.25 -0.07
CA VAL A 408 0.71 17.59 0.31
C VAL A 408 0.57 18.57 -0.85
N VAL A 409 0.98 18.19 -2.06
CA VAL A 409 0.87 19.06 -3.24
C VAL A 409 -0.59 19.41 -3.55
N HIS A 410 -1.50 18.44 -3.40
CA HIS A 410 -2.93 18.66 -3.62
C HIS A 410 -3.52 19.64 -2.61
N LEU A 411 -3.28 19.42 -1.31
CA LEU A 411 -3.76 20.30 -0.24
C LEU A 411 -3.16 21.70 -0.35
N LEU A 412 -1.88 21.82 -0.72
CA LEU A 412 -1.25 23.11 -0.96
C LEU A 412 -1.91 23.88 -2.11
N GLY A 413 -2.30 23.18 -3.17
CA GLY A 413 -3.07 23.77 -4.27
C GLY A 413 -4.38 24.38 -3.77
N GLN A 414 -5.15 23.62 -2.99
CA GLN A 414 -6.43 24.08 -2.41
C GLN A 414 -6.25 25.27 -1.46
N MET A 415 -5.25 25.22 -0.56
CA MET A 415 -4.97 26.32 0.37
C MET A 415 -4.58 27.61 -0.37
N LYS A 416 -3.75 27.52 -1.42
CA LYS A 416 -3.36 28.68 -2.24
C LYS A 416 -4.54 29.27 -3.00
N GLU A 417 -5.42 28.44 -3.54
CA GLU A 417 -6.62 28.88 -4.23
C GLU A 417 -7.57 29.62 -3.29
N TYR A 418 -7.81 29.08 -2.09
CA TYR A 418 -8.64 29.72 -1.07
C TYR A 418 -8.08 31.07 -0.63
N LYS A 419 -6.76 31.16 -0.41
CA LYS A 419 -6.10 32.44 -0.06
C LYS A 419 -6.27 33.50 -1.15
N LYS A 420 -6.22 33.11 -2.43
CA LYS A 420 -6.49 34.02 -3.56
C LYS A 420 -7.94 34.51 -3.57
N GLN A 421 -8.91 33.63 -3.33
CA GLN A 421 -10.32 34.01 -3.29
C GLN A 421 -10.62 35.02 -2.17
N ILE A 422 -10.07 34.82 -0.97
CA ILE A 422 -10.20 35.78 0.13
C ILE A 422 -9.59 37.14 -0.25
N PHE A 423 -8.42 37.14 -0.89
CA PHE A 423 -7.77 38.37 -1.33
C PHE A 423 -8.62 39.14 -2.34
N ILE A 424 -9.21 38.45 -3.33
CA ILE A 424 -10.09 39.06 -4.34
C ILE A 424 -11.35 39.67 -3.67
N ILE A 425 -11.98 38.94 -2.75
CA ILE A 425 -13.17 39.44 -2.02
C ILE A 425 -12.83 40.71 -1.22
N ARG A 426 -11.70 40.72 -0.51
CA ARG A 426 -11.25 41.89 0.27
C ARG A 426 -10.94 43.10 -0.61
N VAL A 427 -10.33 42.89 -1.77
CA VAL A 427 -10.07 43.98 -2.74
C VAL A 427 -11.38 44.51 -3.31
N GLN A 428 -12.34 43.65 -3.67
CA GLN A 428 -13.64 44.08 -4.19
C GLN A 428 -14.49 44.84 -3.15
N GLN A 429 -14.32 44.57 -1.85
CA GLN A 429 -14.95 45.36 -0.79
C GLN A 429 -14.28 46.74 -0.63
N HIS A 430 -12.97 46.83 -0.77
CA HIS A 430 -12.24 48.11 -0.71
C HIS A 430 -12.45 49.07 -1.90
N TYR A 431 -13.04 48.60 -3.01
CA TYR A 431 -13.41 49.44 -4.17
C TYR A 431 -14.91 49.81 -4.17
N LYS A 432 -15.67 49.44 -3.12
CA LYS A 432 -17.08 49.81 -2.93
C LYS A 432 -17.31 50.83 -1.81
N ASP A 433 -16.24 51.21 -1.12
CA ASP A 433 -16.16 52.39 -0.23
C ASP A 433 -15.36 53.48 -0.95
#